data_AF-A0A1V5SL84-F1
#
_entry.id   AF-A0A1V5SL84-F1
#
_cell.length_a   1.000
_cell.length_b   1.000
_cell.length_c   1.000
_cell.angle_alpha   90.00
_cell.angle_beta   90.00
_cell.angle_gamma   90.00
#
_symmetry.space_group_name_H-M   'P 1'
#
loop_
_entity.id
_entity.type
_entity.pdbx_description
1 polymer ?
#
loop_
_entity_poly.entity_id
_entity_poly.type
_entity_poly.pdbx_seq_one_letter_code
_entity_poly.pdbx_strand_id
1 'polypeptide(L)'
;MDQILSVCGLICNECEYFKTNCQGCYSVKGSTFWAKEMPDKICPLYRCAINDNQYNNCGQCSQLPCKTFREFKDPNLSDEQNEKSLAERVTRLKIVRGN
;
A
#
# COMPACT_ATOMS: atom_id res chain seq x y z
N MET A 1 -18.76 9.14 1.27
CA MET A 1 -18.49 7.73 0.97
C MET A 1 -17.12 7.44 1.57
N ASP A 2 -17.02 6.50 2.50
CA ASP A 2 -15.77 6.28 3.22
C ASP A 2 -14.72 5.63 2.31
N GLN A 3 -13.51 6.18 2.27
CA GLN A 3 -12.42 5.65 1.46
C GLN A 3 -11.87 4.37 2.10
N ILE A 4 -11.77 3.30 1.30
CA ILE A 4 -11.16 2.04 1.74
C ILE A 4 -9.68 2.12 1.40
N LEU A 5 -8.85 2.39 2.41
CA LEU A 5 -7.40 2.47 2.21
C LEU A 5 -6.74 1.10 2.31
N SER A 6 -5.74 0.89 1.46
CA SER A 6 -4.75 -0.19 1.62
C SER A 6 -3.67 0.18 2.64
N VAL A 7 -2.84 -0.79 3.03
CA VAL A 7 -1.71 -0.61 3.94
C VAL A 7 -0.76 0.54 3.53
N CYS A 8 -0.62 0.78 2.23
CA CYS A 8 0.28 1.76 1.67
C CYS A 8 -0.41 3.04 1.18
N GLY A 9 -1.71 3.21 1.47
CA GLY A 9 -2.45 4.44 1.19
C GLY A 9 -3.08 4.55 -0.21
N LEU A 10 -3.08 3.47 -1.00
CA LEU A 10 -3.94 3.38 -2.20
C LEU A 10 -5.41 3.26 -1.79
N ILE A 11 -6.31 3.83 -2.59
CA ILE A 11 -7.75 3.80 -2.37
C ILE A 11 -8.34 2.60 -3.11
N CYS A 12 -8.67 1.54 -2.38
CA CYS A 12 -9.16 0.29 -2.96
C CYS A 12 -10.49 0.49 -3.69
N ASN A 13 -11.43 1.27 -3.16
CA ASN A 13 -12.73 1.48 -3.81
C ASN A 13 -12.70 2.40 -5.04
N GLU A 14 -11.53 2.94 -5.40
CA GLU A 14 -11.28 3.66 -6.66
C GLU A 14 -10.42 2.84 -7.63
N CYS A 15 -10.02 1.62 -7.24
CA CYS A 15 -9.18 0.73 -8.03
C CYS A 15 -10.03 -0.25 -8.86
N GLU A 16 -9.78 -0.33 -10.17
CA GLU A 16 -10.50 -1.21 -11.11
C GLU A 16 -10.41 -2.72 -10.74
N TYR A 17 -9.35 -3.13 -10.05
CA TYR A 17 -9.15 -4.52 -9.64
C TYR A 17 -9.89 -4.87 -8.35
N PHE A 18 -10.39 -3.89 -7.60
CA PHE A 18 -11.02 -4.15 -6.31
C PHE A 18 -12.41 -4.78 -6.49
N LYS A 19 -12.67 -5.86 -5.74
CA LYS A 19 -13.85 -6.73 -5.84
C LYS A 19 -14.02 -7.47 -7.18
N THR A 20 -13.08 -7.33 -8.11
CA THR A 20 -12.99 -8.14 -9.34
C THR A 20 -11.88 -9.19 -9.17
N ASN A 21 -10.62 -8.77 -9.27
CA ASN A 21 -9.44 -9.63 -9.19
C ASN A 21 -8.69 -9.50 -7.86
N CYS A 22 -9.06 -8.51 -7.03
CA CYS A 22 -8.43 -8.20 -5.75
C CYS A 22 -9.47 -7.97 -4.66
N GLN A 23 -9.29 -8.58 -3.48
CA GLN A 23 -10.18 -8.40 -2.32
C GLN A 23 -9.64 -7.37 -1.31
N GLY A 24 -8.57 -6.64 -1.67
CA GLY A 24 -7.87 -5.70 -0.79
C GLY A 24 -6.77 -6.38 0.03
N CYS A 25 -5.66 -5.66 0.27
CA CYS A 25 -4.45 -6.24 0.86
C CYS A 25 -4.66 -6.82 2.27
N TYR A 26 -5.56 -6.25 3.08
CA TYR A 26 -5.87 -6.79 4.40
C TYR A 26 -6.59 -8.13 4.32
N SER A 27 -7.60 -8.25 3.47
CA SER A 27 -8.37 -9.49 3.27
C SER A 27 -7.50 -10.65 2.80
N VAL A 28 -6.52 -10.37 1.94
CA VAL A 28 -5.60 -11.38 1.37
C VAL A 28 -4.26 -11.46 2.11
N LYS A 29 -4.12 -10.79 3.26
CA LYS A 29 -2.89 -10.77 4.07
C LYS A 29 -1.62 -10.42 3.25
N GLY A 30 -1.74 -9.43 2.38
CA GLY A 30 -0.67 -8.96 1.50
C GLY A 30 -0.44 -9.82 0.25
N SER A 31 -1.09 -10.98 0.11
CA SER A 31 -1.01 -11.85 -1.09
C SER A 31 -2.01 -11.42 -2.18
N THR A 32 -1.84 -10.19 -2.68
CA THR A 32 -2.64 -9.66 -3.80
C THR A 32 -2.38 -10.44 -5.08
N PHE A 33 -3.25 -10.28 -6.09
CA PHE A 33 -3.17 -11.05 -7.34
C PHE A 33 -1.80 -10.97 -8.02
N TRP A 34 -1.14 -9.81 -8.00
CA TRP A 34 0.20 -9.60 -8.54
C TRP A 34 1.32 -10.04 -7.58
N ALA A 35 1.08 -10.00 -6.26
CA ALA A 35 2.12 -10.34 -5.28
C ALA A 35 2.46 -11.84 -5.34
N LYS A 36 1.59 -12.67 -5.88
CA LYS A 36 1.81 -14.11 -6.08
C LYS A 36 3.03 -14.45 -6.94
N GLU A 37 3.45 -13.52 -7.80
CA GLU A 37 4.64 -13.65 -8.65
C GLU A 37 5.94 -13.31 -7.89
N MET A 38 5.85 -12.76 -6.68
CA MET A 38 7.02 -12.46 -5.84
C MET A 38 7.51 -13.72 -5.09
N PRO A 39 8.81 -13.81 -4.75
CA PRO A 39 9.37 -14.97 -4.05
C PRO A 39 8.60 -15.34 -2.76
N ASP A 40 8.23 -14.33 -1.96
CA ASP A 40 7.50 -14.51 -0.71
C ASP A 40 5.97 -14.55 -0.88
N LYS A 41 5.48 -14.33 -2.11
CA LYS A 41 4.05 -14.23 -2.46
C LYS A 41 3.26 -13.18 -1.67
N ILE A 42 3.96 -12.22 -1.05
CA ILE A 42 3.42 -11.17 -0.18
C ILE A 42 3.99 -9.82 -0.61
N CYS A 43 3.12 -8.80 -0.68
CA CYS A 43 3.50 -7.41 -0.92
C CYS A 43 4.55 -6.93 0.13
N PRO A 44 5.72 -6.40 -0.30
CA PRO A 44 6.77 -5.93 0.61
C PRO A 44 6.31 -4.84 1.59
N LEU A 45 5.44 -3.92 1.16
CA LEU A 45 4.90 -2.87 2.05
C LEU A 45 3.95 -3.43 3.09
N TYR A 46 3.17 -4.45 2.74
CA TYR A 46 2.30 -5.14 3.69
C TYR A 46 3.13 -5.93 4.70
N ARG A 47 4.11 -6.71 4.22
CA ARG A 47 5.04 -7.45 5.08
C ARG A 47 5.72 -6.51 6.07
N CYS A 48 6.33 -5.43 5.56
CA CYS A 48 7.05 -4.48 6.40
C CYS A 48 6.14 -3.83 7.46
N ALA A 49 5.00 -3.25 7.06
CA ALA A 49 4.13 -2.56 8.01
C ALA A 49 3.44 -3.52 8.98
N ILE A 50 2.78 -4.57 8.48
CA ILE A 50 1.92 -5.43 9.28
C ILE A 50 2.72 -6.55 9.95
N ASN A 51 3.49 -7.32 9.18
CA ASN A 51 4.12 -8.54 9.70
C ASN A 51 5.36 -8.22 10.53
N ASP A 52 6.23 -7.34 10.02
CA ASP A 52 7.54 -7.09 10.64
C ASP A 52 7.46 -6.03 11.75
N ASN A 53 6.62 -4.99 11.57
CA ASN A 53 6.51 -3.87 12.51
C ASN A 53 5.21 -3.82 13.32
N GLN A 54 4.24 -4.72 13.06
CA GLN A 54 2.96 -4.77 13.79
C GLN A 54 2.18 -3.44 13.74
N TYR A 55 2.32 -2.68 12.67
CA TYR A 55 1.52 -1.50 12.37
C TYR A 55 0.21 -1.90 11.69
N ASN A 56 -0.79 -1.01 11.75
CA ASN A 56 -2.02 -1.09 10.97
C ASN A 56 -1.78 -0.63 9.52
N ASN A 57 -0.91 0.35 9.31
CA ASN A 57 -0.57 0.86 7.98
C ASN A 57 0.80 1.57 7.98
N CYS A 58 1.31 1.89 6.79
CA CYS A 58 2.60 2.60 6.65
C CYS A 58 2.61 3.99 7.30
N GLY A 59 1.45 4.59 7.60
CA GLY A 59 1.30 5.88 8.29
C GLY A 59 1.85 5.91 9.71
N GLN A 60 1.91 4.76 10.38
CA GLN A 60 2.51 4.63 11.70
C GLN A 60 4.04 4.60 11.67
N CYS A 61 4.66 4.41 10.50
CA CYS A 61 6.10 4.52 10.36
C CYS A 61 6.54 5.98 10.54
N SER A 62 7.43 6.23 11.52
CA SER A 62 8.01 7.57 11.77
C SER A 62 8.86 8.08 10.60
N GLN A 63 9.39 7.17 9.78
CA GLN A 63 10.22 7.47 8.63
C GLN A 63 9.41 7.64 7.32
N LEU A 64 8.07 7.62 7.35
CA LEU A 64 7.24 7.73 6.15
C LEU A 64 7.39 9.12 5.46
N PRO A 65 7.68 9.18 4.15
CA PRO A 65 7.95 8.07 3.22
C PRO A 65 9.37 7.50 3.36
N CYS A 66 9.46 6.24 3.81
CA CYS A 66 10.75 5.56 4.01
C CYS A 66 11.30 4.98 2.70
N LYS A 67 12.55 4.53 2.72
CA LYS A 67 13.24 3.96 1.54
C LYS A 67 12.41 2.86 0.87
N THR A 68 11.95 1.85 1.61
CA THR A 68 11.12 0.75 1.08
C THR A 68 9.83 1.27 0.41
N PHE A 69 9.19 2.28 0.99
CA PHE A 69 7.97 2.86 0.45
C PHE A 69 8.19 3.58 -0.89
N ARG A 70 9.34 4.26 -1.03
CA ARG A 70 9.72 4.99 -2.25
C ARG A 70 10.20 4.06 -3.35
N GLU A 71 11.00 3.06 -3.01
CA GLU A 71 11.54 2.08 -3.96
C GLU A 71 10.47 1.14 -4.51
N PHE A 72 9.39 0.93 -3.76
CA PHE A 72 8.26 0.12 -4.21
C PHE A 72 7.35 0.91 -5.18
N LYS A 73 7.88 1.10 -6.39
CA LYS A 73 7.25 1.77 -7.52
C LYS A 73 6.53 0.75 -8.42
N ASP A 74 5.34 1.13 -8.90
CA ASP A 74 4.66 0.40 -9.98
C ASP A 74 5.45 0.58 -11.29
N PRO A 75 5.92 -0.50 -11.94
CA PRO A 75 6.72 -0.41 -13.17
C PRO A 75 5.98 0.25 -14.34
N ASN A 76 4.63 0.34 -14.29
CA ASN A 76 3.83 0.96 -15.32
C ASN A 76 3.70 2.49 -15.16
N LEU A 77 4.17 3.06 -14.05
CA LEU A 77 4.13 4.51 -13.82
C LEU A 77 5.44 5.19 -14.26
N SER A 78 5.31 6.39 -14.83
CA SER A 78 6.44 7.30 -14.97
C SER A 78 6.96 7.76 -13.60
N ASP A 79 8.15 8.33 -13.55
CA ASP A 79 8.71 8.86 -12.30
C ASP A 79 7.84 9.99 -11.74
N GLU A 80 7.33 10.88 -12.60
CA GLU A 80 6.43 11.97 -12.21
C GLU A 80 5.10 11.44 -11.63
N GLN A 81 4.49 10.46 -12.30
CA GLN A 81 3.25 9.82 -11.82
C GLN A 81 3.48 9.11 -10.48
N ASN A 82 4.63 8.45 -10.32
CA ASN A 82 5.00 7.79 -9.08
C ASN A 82 5.19 8.80 -7.93
N GLU A 83 5.93 9.88 -8.13
CA GLU A 83 6.12 10.92 -7.10
C GLU A 83 4.80 11.57 -6.68
N LYS A 84 3.90 11.84 -7.65
CA LYS A 84 2.54 12.33 -7.35
C LYS A 84 1.76 11.32 -6.49
N SER A 85 1.75 10.05 -6.88
CA SER A 85 1.10 8.97 -6.13
C SER A 85 1.67 8.83 -4.71
N LEU A 86 3.00 8.90 -4.55
CA LEU A 86 3.66 8.86 -3.25
C LEU A 86 3.22 10.02 -2.35
N ALA A 87 3.21 11.25 -2.86
CA ALA A 87 2.80 12.44 -2.09
C ALA A 87 1.35 12.33 -1.60
N GLU A 88 0.44 11.91 -2.48
CA GLU A 88 -0.98 11.71 -2.15
C GLU A 88 -1.18 10.59 -1.12
N ARG A 89 -0.51 9.45 -1.29
CA ARG A 89 -0.56 8.32 -0.35
C ARG A 89 -0.04 8.72 1.03
N VAL A 90 1.08 9.44 1.10
CA VAL A 90 1.66 9.95 2.36
C VAL A 90 0.69 10.90 3.06
N THR A 91 0.05 11.80 2.30
CA THR A 91 -0.92 12.74 2.86
C THR A 91 -2.09 12.00 3.50
N ARG A 92 -2.68 11.03 2.79
CA ARG A 92 -3.77 10.19 3.34
C ARG A 92 -3.33 9.42 4.57
N LEU A 93 -2.18 8.75 4.51
CA LEU A 93 -1.63 7.94 5.62
C LEU A 93 -1.34 8.75 6.89
N LYS A 94 -0.97 10.03 6.76
CA LYS A 94 -0.75 10.91 7.92
C LYS A 94 -2.04 11.30 8.63
N ILE A 95 -3.17 11.32 7.93
CA ILE A 95 -4.49 11.63 8.49
C ILE A 95 -5.04 10.44 9.27
N VAL A 96 -4.81 9.21 8.78
CA VAL A 96 -5.39 7.97 9.35
C VAL A 96 -4.44 7.24 10.29
N ARG A 97 -3.55 7.96 11.00
CA ARG A 97 -2.55 7.37 11.90
C ARG A 97 -3.19 6.63 13.08
N GLY A 98 -3.56 5.37 12.85
CA GLY A 98 -3.95 4.41 13.88
C GLY A 98 -5.35 4.61 14.47
N ASN A 99 -6.39 4.50 13.63
CA ASN A 99 -7.61 3.86 14.13
C ASN A 99 -7.34 2.36 14.36
#